data_AF-W2SNT9-F1
#
_entry.id   AF-W2SNT9-F1
#
_cell.length_a   1.000
_cell.length_b   1.000
_cell.length_c   1.000
_cell.angle_alpha   90.00
_cell.angle_beta   90.00
_cell.angle_gamma   90.00
#
_symmetry.space_group_name_H-M   'P 1'
#
loop_
_entity.id
_entity.type
_entity.pdbx_description
1 polymer ?
#
loop_
_entity_poly.entity_id
_entity_poly.type
_entity_poly.pdbx_seq_one_letter_code
_entity_poly.pdbx_strand_id
1 'polypeptide(L)'
;SCGGTVVLRPGVNHTLTSPNYPDVYPLHAECEWSVRTPNSHMVEARVVHVGLTWNVNCSTDSFSIRDGNRTAPYLLEPQCNGRHLSKTDYRSASSEMTVQFRSNGTIQ
;
A
#
# COMPACT_ATOMS: atom_id res chain seq x y z
N SER A 1 6.69 -9.69 -11.02
CA SER A 1 5.59 -10.01 -10.08
C SER A 1 5.74 -9.16 -8.83
N CYS A 2 4.65 -8.84 -8.15
CA CYS A 2 4.62 -8.03 -6.93
C CYS A 2 3.54 -8.56 -5.98
N GLY A 3 3.53 -8.08 -4.74
CA GLY A 3 2.61 -8.54 -3.71
C GLY A 3 3.10 -9.78 -2.96
N GLY A 4 2.18 -10.39 -2.21
CA GLY A 4 2.41 -11.60 -1.41
C GLY A 4 2.21 -11.39 0.08
N THR A 5 2.54 -12.41 0.87
CA THR A 5 2.44 -12.35 2.33
C THR A 5 3.78 -11.96 2.95
N VAL A 6 3.75 -10.93 3.80
CA VAL A 6 4.90 -10.49 4.59
C VAL A 6 4.61 -10.75 6.06
N VAL A 7 5.42 -11.61 6.68
CA VAL A 7 5.32 -11.87 8.13
C VAL A 7 6.38 -11.06 8.86
N LEU A 8 5.97 -10.04 9.59
CA LEU A 8 6.86 -9.19 10.37
C LEU A 8 7.35 -9.92 11.62
N ARG A 9 8.63 -9.71 11.93
CA ARG A 9 9.25 -10.16 13.19
C ARG A 9 9.53 -8.94 14.07
N PRO A 10 9.47 -9.07 15.40
CA PRO A 10 9.80 -7.98 16.30
C PRO A 10 11.17 -7.37 15.98
N GLY A 11 11.24 -6.04 15.89
CA GLY A 11 12.47 -5.30 15.58
C GLY A 11 12.93 -5.35 14.13
N VAL A 12 12.19 -6.00 13.23
CA VAL A 12 12.50 -6.06 11.79
C VAL A 12 11.49 -5.22 11.02
N ASN A 13 12.01 -4.23 10.29
CA ASN A 13 11.21 -3.44 9.36
C ASN A 13 11.24 -4.09 7.97
N HIS A 14 10.17 -3.87 7.21
CA HIS A 14 10.09 -4.31 5.82
C HIS A 14 9.66 -3.14 4.93
N THR A 15 10.24 -3.04 3.75
CA THR A 15 9.94 -1.99 2.79
C THR A 15 9.15 -2.60 1.63
N LEU A 16 7.95 -2.07 1.40
CA LEU A 16 7.13 -2.40 0.25
C LEU A 16 7.33 -1.34 -0.83
N THR A 17 7.54 -1.77 -2.06
CA THR A 17 7.69 -0.88 -3.21
C THR A 17 6.77 -1.31 -4.35
N SER A 18 6.37 -0.34 -5.18
CA SER A 18 5.77 -0.66 -6.48
C SER A 18 6.76 -1.48 -7.31
N PRO A 19 6.28 -2.25 -8.31
CA PRO A 19 7.18 -2.91 -9.23
C PRO A 19 8.07 -1.87 -9.91
N ASN A 20 9.33 -2.22 -10.14
CA ASN A 20 10.37 -1.40 -10.76
C ASN A 20 10.83 -0.17 -9.97
N TYR A 21 10.28 0.13 -8.79
CA TYR A 21 10.74 1.29 -8.00
C TYR A 21 12.28 1.29 -7.83
N PRO A 22 12.97 2.42 -8.09
CA PRO A 22 12.43 3.78 -8.26
C PRO A 22 11.99 4.15 -9.67
N ASP A 23 12.11 3.25 -10.65
CA ASP A 23 11.67 3.46 -12.03
C ASP A 23 10.14 3.39 -12.17
N VAL A 24 9.68 3.69 -13.39
CA VAL A 24 8.25 3.73 -13.74
C VAL A 24 7.61 2.35 -13.52
N TYR A 25 6.49 2.33 -12.80
CA TYR A 25 5.71 1.13 -12.58
C TYR A 25 5.08 0.64 -13.90
N PRO A 26 4.93 -0.69 -14.09
CA PRO A 26 4.32 -1.23 -15.29
C PRO A 26 2.83 -0.89 -15.38
N LEU A 27 2.31 -0.87 -16.60
CA LEU A 27 0.87 -0.75 -16.86
C LEU A 27 0.14 -2.01 -16.38
N HIS A 28 -1.11 -1.84 -15.94
CA HIS A 28 -1.97 -2.95 -15.50
C HIS A 28 -1.37 -3.77 -14.35
N ALA A 29 -0.62 -3.11 -13.48
CA ALA A 29 -0.08 -3.73 -12.28
C ALA A 29 -1.20 -3.84 -11.24
N GLU A 30 -1.34 -5.01 -10.63
CA GLU A 30 -2.18 -5.23 -9.46
C GLU A 30 -1.34 -5.95 -8.42
N CYS A 31 -0.91 -5.21 -7.39
CA CYS A 31 -0.11 -5.73 -6.29
C CYS A 31 -0.94 -5.70 -5.01
N GLU A 32 -0.91 -6.80 -4.27
CA GLU A 32 -1.51 -6.89 -2.95
C GLU A 32 -0.49 -7.49 -1.97
N TRP A 33 -0.19 -6.77 -0.90
CA TRP A 33 0.63 -7.26 0.19
C TRP A 33 -0.25 -7.49 1.42
N SER A 34 -0.25 -8.72 1.93
CA SER A 34 -0.83 -9.08 3.23
C SER A 34 0.30 -9.08 4.26
N VAL A 35 0.35 -8.04 5.08
CA VAL A 35 1.36 -7.86 6.13
C VAL A 35 0.78 -8.37 7.45
N ARG A 36 1.46 -9.33 8.09
CA ARG A 36 0.97 -10.03 9.28
C ARG A 36 2.00 -10.00 10.40
N THR A 37 1.54 -9.92 11.64
CA THR A 37 2.37 -10.16 12.82
C THR A 37 1.97 -11.49 13.50
N PRO A 38 2.93 -12.25 14.06
CA PRO A 38 2.66 -13.56 14.65
C PRO A 38 1.96 -13.51 16.02
N ASN A 39 2.10 -12.42 16.78
CA ASN A 39 1.70 -12.36 18.21
C ASN A 39 0.49 -11.44 18.47
N SER A 40 -0.44 -11.34 17.52
CA SER A 40 -1.60 -10.43 17.64
C SER A 40 -1.23 -8.96 17.84
N HIS A 41 -0.02 -8.55 17.43
CA HIS A 41 0.45 -7.17 17.52
C HIS A 41 -0.09 -6.34 16.35
N MET A 42 -0.32 -5.06 16.59
CA MET A 42 -0.67 -4.12 15.53
C MET A 42 0.48 -3.97 14.52
N VAL A 43 0.13 -3.74 13.26
CA VAL A 43 1.04 -3.38 12.18
C VAL A 43 1.10 -1.86 12.10
N GLU A 44 2.31 -1.32 12.06
CA GLU A 44 2.56 0.09 11.77
C GLU A 44 3.20 0.22 10.39
N ALA A 45 2.71 1.17 9.61
CA ALA A 45 3.18 1.43 8.26
C ALA A 45 3.39 2.93 8.08
N ARG A 46 4.43 3.29 7.32
CA ARG A 46 4.72 4.67 6.95
C ARG A 46 4.86 4.79 5.45
N VAL A 47 4.13 5.74 4.87
CA VAL A 47 4.24 6.11 3.46
C VAL A 47 5.41 7.07 3.29
N VAL A 48 6.43 6.62 2.56
CA VAL A 48 7.67 7.38 2.34
C VAL A 48 7.63 8.17 1.04
N HIS A 49 7.09 7.58 -0.02
CA HIS A 49 7.07 8.18 -1.35
C HIS A 49 5.82 7.76 -2.13
N VAL A 50 5.23 8.71 -2.84
CA VAL A 50 4.11 8.48 -3.76
C VAL A 50 4.36 9.29 -5.03
N GLY A 51 4.57 8.58 -6.14
CA GLY A 51 4.73 9.17 -7.47
C GLY A 51 3.80 8.48 -8.44
N LEU A 52 2.48 8.68 -8.27
CA LEU A 52 1.45 8.10 -9.12
C LEU A 52 0.83 9.17 -10.02
N THR A 53 0.25 8.74 -11.14
CA THR A 53 -0.51 9.62 -12.02
C THR A 53 -1.76 10.12 -11.30
N TRP A 54 -1.91 11.44 -11.21
CA TRP A 54 -3.09 12.04 -10.57
C TRP A 54 -4.31 12.00 -11.50
N ASN A 55 -5.45 11.61 -10.94
CA ASN A 55 -6.77 11.87 -11.52
C ASN A 55 -7.80 12.14 -10.41
N VAL A 56 -8.95 12.71 -10.78
CA VAL A 56 -9.95 13.26 -9.83
C VAL A 56 -10.38 12.25 -8.75
N ASN A 57 -10.46 10.97 -9.07
CA ASN A 57 -10.96 9.93 -8.15
C ASN A 57 -9.89 8.87 -7.80
N CYS A 58 -8.62 9.07 -8.16
CA CYS A 58 -7.57 8.05 -7.99
C CYS A 58 -7.99 6.65 -8.50
N SER A 59 -8.81 6.65 -9.56
CA SER A 59 -9.45 5.44 -10.07
C SER A 59 -8.55 4.66 -11.03
N THR A 60 -7.60 5.35 -11.67
CA THR A 60 -6.67 4.78 -12.66
C THR A 60 -5.49 4.15 -11.95
N ASP A 61 -4.63 4.98 -11.36
CA ASP A 61 -3.48 4.57 -10.59
C ASP A 61 -3.76 4.92 -9.12
N SER A 62 -3.59 3.97 -8.22
CA SER A 62 -3.77 4.24 -6.80
C SER A 62 -3.06 3.24 -5.91
N PHE A 63 -2.84 3.65 -4.67
CA PHE A 63 -2.53 2.76 -3.58
C PHE A 63 -3.50 2.97 -2.42
N SER A 64 -3.69 1.94 -1.61
CA SER A 64 -4.58 1.98 -0.44
C SER A 64 -4.07 1.08 0.67
N ILE A 65 -4.55 1.34 1.89
CA ILE A 65 -4.17 0.59 3.09
C ILE A 65 -5.44 0.22 3.85
N ARG A 66 -5.58 -1.04 4.26
CA ARG A 66 -6.72 -1.57 5.01
C ARG A 66 -6.31 -2.16 6.35
N ASP A 67 -7.21 -2.05 7.33
CA ASP A 67 -7.02 -2.55 8.71
C ASP A 67 -7.35 -4.04 8.83
N GLY A 68 -6.55 -4.87 8.18
CA GLY A 68 -6.77 -6.31 8.12
C GLY A 68 -6.72 -6.79 6.69
N ASN A 69 -7.59 -7.74 6.34
CA ASN A 69 -7.68 -8.31 5.01
C ASN A 69 -8.34 -7.35 3.98
N ARG A 70 -8.49 -7.82 2.73
CA ARG A 70 -9.07 -7.06 1.61
C ARG A 70 -10.50 -6.53 1.85
N THR A 71 -11.28 -7.14 2.75
CA THR A 71 -12.65 -6.72 3.08
C THR A 71 -12.71 -5.77 4.29
N ALA A 72 -11.59 -5.57 4.98
CA ALA A 72 -11.52 -4.69 6.14
C ALA A 72 -11.65 -3.19 5.75
N PRO A 73 -12.06 -2.33 6.69
CA PRO A 73 -12.13 -0.89 6.48
C PRO A 73 -10.79 -0.30 6.01
N TYR A 74 -10.85 0.79 5.24
CA TYR A 74 -9.65 1.51 4.83
C TYR A 74 -9.07 2.32 6.00
N LEU A 75 -7.76 2.16 6.21
CA LEU A 75 -6.94 3.13 6.94
C LEU A 75 -6.53 4.28 6.03
N LEU A 76 -6.38 3.98 4.74
CA LEU A 76 -6.16 4.91 3.66
C LEU A 76 -6.98 4.48 2.46
N GLU A 77 -8.02 5.27 2.14
CA GLU A 77 -8.79 5.17 0.90
C GLU A 77 -7.86 5.30 -0.32
N PRO A 78 -8.22 4.79 -1.51
CA PRO A 78 -7.38 4.88 -2.71
C PRO A 78 -6.83 6.30 -2.96
N GLN A 79 -5.50 6.43 -2.95
CA GLN A 79 -4.79 7.69 -3.19
C GLN A 79 -3.85 7.57 -4.38
N CYS A 80 -3.68 8.69 -5.09
CA CYS A 80 -2.83 8.83 -6.27
C CYS A 80 -1.97 10.09 -6.22
N ASN A 81 -2.06 10.88 -5.14
CA ASN A 81 -1.28 12.11 -4.98
C ASN A 81 -0.72 12.19 -3.55
N GLY A 82 0.60 12.04 -3.43
CA GLY A 82 1.30 12.13 -2.16
C GLY A 82 1.15 13.47 -1.44
N ARG A 83 0.94 14.58 -2.17
CA ARG A 83 0.77 15.91 -1.57
C ARG A 83 -0.57 16.07 -0.86
N HIS A 84 -1.55 15.22 -1.16
CA HIS A 84 -2.88 15.26 -0.53
C HIS A 84 -3.01 14.28 0.63
N LEU A 85 -1.93 13.57 0.99
CA LEU A 85 -1.90 12.74 2.18
C LEU A 85 -1.87 13.64 3.44
N SER A 86 -2.98 13.71 4.15
CA SER A 86 -3.07 14.40 5.44
C SER A 86 -2.29 13.69 6.55
N LYS A 87 -1.98 12.40 6.36
CA LYS A 87 -1.25 11.53 7.28
C LYS A 87 -0.36 10.59 6.48
N THR A 88 0.82 10.26 6.99
CA THR A 88 1.73 9.30 6.35
C THR A 88 2.00 8.06 7.22
N ASP A 89 1.70 8.11 8.51
CA ASP A 89 1.81 6.98 9.43
C ASP A 89 0.45 6.32 9.68
N TYR A 90 0.36 5.01 9.54
CA TYR A 90 -0.86 4.22 9.70
C TYR A 90 -0.62 3.11 10.69
N ARG A 91 -1.63 2.82 11.51
CA ARG A 91 -1.59 1.74 12.50
C ARG A 91 -2.86 0.93 12.37
N SER A 92 -2.73 -0.39 12.22
CA SER A 92 -3.86 -1.31 12.22
C SER A 92 -4.37 -1.51 13.65
N ALA A 93 -5.67 -1.77 13.81
CA ALA A 93 -6.22 -2.34 15.03
C ALA A 93 -6.07 -3.87 15.05
N SER A 94 -5.99 -4.51 13.87
CA SER A 94 -5.78 -5.95 13.75
C SER A 94 -4.29 -6.33 13.63
N SER A 95 -3.99 -7.63 13.66
CA SER A 95 -2.64 -8.17 13.42
C SER A 95 -2.31 -8.38 11.95
N GLU A 96 -3.16 -7.87 11.05
CA GLU A 96 -2.99 -7.90 9.62
C GLU A 96 -3.19 -6.49 9.04
N MET A 97 -2.47 -6.18 7.97
CA MET A 97 -2.66 -4.96 7.19
C MET A 97 -2.52 -5.33 5.72
N THR A 98 -3.50 -4.94 4.91
CA THR A 98 -3.44 -5.12 3.47
C THR A 98 -3.06 -3.82 2.80
N VAL A 99 -1.99 -3.86 2.01
CA VAL A 99 -1.58 -2.75 1.14
C VAL A 99 -1.87 -3.16 -0.30
N GLN A 100 -2.58 -2.33 -1.03
CA GLN A 100 -2.89 -2.56 -2.45
C GLN A 100 -2.31 -1.44 -3.30
N PHE A 101 -1.74 -1.81 -4.44
CA PHE A 101 -1.33 -0.91 -5.50
C PHE A 101 -1.94 -1.37 -6.83
N ARG A 102 -2.55 -0.43 -7.56
CA ARG A 102 -3.15 -0.68 -8.86
C ARG A 102 -2.69 0.39 -9.85
N SER A 103 -2.36 -0.02 -11.07
CA SER A 103 -2.18 0.89 -12.21
C SER A 103 -3.07 0.48 -13.38
N ASN A 104 -3.59 1.46 -14.12
CA ASN A 104 -4.40 1.18 -15.31
C ASN A 104 -3.99 2.06 -16.49
N GLY A 105 -2.94 1.63 -17.19
CA GLY A 105 -2.88 1.74 -18.65
C GLY A 105 -2.69 3.12 -19.31
N THR A 106 -2.56 4.23 -18.59
CA THR A 106 -2.10 5.49 -19.24
C THR A 106 -0.61 5.63 -19.05
N ILE A 107 0.15 5.46 -20.13
CA ILE A 107 1.58 5.76 -20.20
C ILE A 107 1.80 7.17 -19.62
N GLN A 108 2.71 7.29 -18.65
CA GLN A 108 3.24 8.58 -18.19
C GLN A 108 4.23 9.13 -19.21
#